data_AF-U5XVL7-F1
#
_entry.id   AF-U5XVL7-F1
#
_cell.length_a   1.000
_cell.length_b   1.000
_cell.length_c   1.000
_cell.angle_alpha   90.00
_cell.angle_beta   90.00
_cell.angle_gamma   90.00
#
_symmetry.space_group_name_H-M   'P 1'
#
loop_
_entity.id
_entity.type
_entity.pdbx_description
1 polymer ?
#
loop_
_entity_poly.entity_id
_entity_poly.type
_entity_poly.pdbx_seq_one_letter_code
_entity_poly.pdbx_strand_id
1 'polypeptide(L)' 'HHSTGPSCETQAECQLKVRGIQNEHMNNKGWSDIGYNFVIGEDGNVYEGRGWGKKGAHSIPFNNKSIG' A
#
# COMPACT_ATOMS: atom_id res chain seq x y z
N HIS A 1 -8.77 -0.24 -4.56
CA HIS A 1 -7.74 0.47 -5.33
C HIS A 1 -6.92 -0.53 -6.12
N HIS A 2 -6.11 -0.09 -7.08
CA HIS A 2 -5.03 -0.88 -7.68
C HIS A 2 -3.76 -0.02 -7.72
N SER A 3 -2.59 -0.66 -7.83
CA SER A 3 -1.29 0.02 -7.71
C SER A 3 -0.87 0.85 -8.93
N THR A 4 -1.58 0.72 -10.06
CA THR A 4 -1.27 1.39 -11.35
C THR A 4 0.22 1.25 -11.72
N GLY A 5 0.75 0.03 -11.60
CA GLY A 5 2.14 -0.32 -11.91
C GLY A 5 2.27 -1.76 -12.42
N PRO A 6 3.49 -2.20 -12.81
CA PRO A 6 3.73 -3.55 -13.35
C PRO A 6 3.42 -4.61 -12.30
N SER A 7 2.98 -5.82 -12.70
CA SER A 7 2.71 -6.94 -11.78
C SER A 7 3.95 -7.41 -11.01
N CYS A 8 3.75 -8.17 -9.94
CA CYS A 8 4.79 -8.90 -9.22
C CYS A 8 4.31 -10.33 -8.94
N GLU A 9 5.09 -11.35 -9.29
CA GLU A 9 4.60 -12.75 -9.23
C GLU A 9 5.36 -13.60 -8.20
N THR A 10 6.49 -13.10 -7.71
CA THR A 10 7.21 -13.71 -6.60
C THR A 10 7.13 -12.85 -5.33
N GLN A 11 7.25 -13.49 -4.18
CA GLN A 11 7.24 -12.80 -2.90
C GLN A 11 8.31 -11.70 -2.82
N ALA A 12 9.51 -11.95 -3.35
CA ALA A 12 10.60 -10.99 -3.35
C ALA A 12 10.29 -9.76 -4.22
N GLU A 13 9.77 -9.96 -5.43
CA GLU A 13 9.35 -8.87 -6.32
C GLU A 13 8.22 -8.06 -5.70
N CYS A 14 7.22 -8.72 -5.11
CA CYS A 14 6.10 -8.05 -4.47
C CYS A 14 6.53 -7.26 -3.24
N GLN A 15 7.44 -7.77 -2.42
CA GLN A 15 8.04 -7.00 -1.32
C GLN A 15 8.78 -5.75 -1.82
N LEU A 16 9.55 -5.88 -2.91
CA LEU A 16 10.25 -4.75 -3.53
C LEU A 16 9.25 -3.72 -4.07
N LYS A 17 8.17 -4.15 -4.72
CA LYS A 17 7.12 -3.29 -5.25
C LYS A 17 6.37 -2.55 -4.14
N VAL A 18 5.96 -3.25 -3.08
CA VAL A 18 5.30 -2.63 -1.90
C VAL A 18 6.19 -1.57 -1.27
N ARG A 19 7.49 -1.85 -1.12
CA ARG A 19 8.47 -0.87 -0.62
C ARG A 19 8.65 0.31 -1.57
N GLY A 20 8.62 0.09 -2.88
CA GLY A 20 8.62 1.16 -3.87
C GLY A 20 7.42 2.11 -3.71
N ILE A 21 6.22 1.56 -3.51
CA ILE A 21 5.00 2.34 -3.26
C ILE A 21 5.11 3.12 -1.95
N GLN A 22 5.62 2.50 -0.88
CA GLN A 22 5.85 3.17 0.40
C GLN A 22 6.82 4.36 0.24
N ASN A 23 7.94 4.15 -0.47
CA ASN A 23 8.92 5.19 -0.73
C ASN A 23 8.33 6.35 -1.56
N GLU A 24 7.54 6.06 -2.59
CA GLU A 24 6.87 7.10 -3.38
C GLU A 24 5.88 7.91 -2.53
N HIS A 25 5.08 7.24 -1.70
CA HIS A 25 4.16 7.89 -0.78
C HIS A 25 4.87 8.76 0.27
N MET A 26 5.97 8.27 0.86
CA MET A 26 6.67 9.00 1.91
C MET A 26 7.54 10.11 1.36
N ASN A 27 8.37 9.82 0.36
CA ASN A 27 9.39 10.74 -0.13
C ASN A 27 8.82 11.78 -1.11
N ASN A 28 7.87 11.38 -1.97
CA ASN A 28 7.36 12.27 -3.01
C ASN A 28 6.04 12.94 -2.61
N LYS A 29 5.15 12.20 -1.93
CA LYS A 29 3.86 12.74 -1.47
C LYS A 29 3.87 13.27 -0.03
N GLY A 30 4.95 13.06 0.73
CA GLY A 30 5.11 13.54 2.10
C GLY A 30 4.19 12.85 3.11
N TRP A 31 3.71 11.65 2.82
CA TRP A 31 2.85 10.90 3.74
C TRP A 31 3.67 10.26 4.85
N SER A 32 3.04 9.99 5.99
CA SER A 32 3.70 9.35 7.14
C SER A 32 4.12 7.89 6.87
N ASP A 33 3.45 7.24 5.92
CA ASP A 33 3.62 5.83 5.54
C ASP A 33 2.86 5.58 4.23
N ILE A 34 2.98 4.37 3.65
CA ILE A 34 2.16 3.88 2.56
C ILE A 34 0.67 4.18 2.82
N GLY A 35 -0.05 4.67 1.82
CA GLY A 35 -1.43 5.12 2.01
C GLY A 35 -2.46 4.02 2.22
N TYR A 36 -2.11 2.76 1.96
CA TYR A 36 -2.98 1.59 2.08
C TYR A 36 -2.77 0.89 3.43
N ASN A 37 -3.82 0.29 3.96
CA ASN A 37 -3.76 -0.62 5.10
C ASN A 37 -3.18 -1.96 4.70
N PHE A 38 -3.61 -2.49 3.54
CA PHE A 38 -3.13 -3.76 3.00
C PHE A 38 -2.91 -3.65 1.49
N VAL A 39 -1.93 -4.40 0.99
CA VAL A 39 -1.67 -4.58 -0.44
C VAL A 39 -1.70 -6.06 -0.76
N ILE A 40 -2.34 -6.44 -1.86
CA ILE A 40 -2.38 -7.82 -2.33
C ILE A 40 -1.45 -7.91 -3.55
N GLY A 41 -0.45 -8.77 -3.48
CA GLY A 41 0.45 -9.06 -4.61
C GLY A 41 -0.16 -10.07 -5.57
N GLU A 42 0.30 -10.07 -6.82
CA GLU A 42 -0.13 -11.09 -7.79
C GLU A 42 0.46 -12.49 -7.46
N ASP A 43 1.42 -12.56 -6.54
CA ASP A 43 1.89 -13.78 -5.87
C ASP A 43 0.88 -14.36 -4.84
N GLY A 44 -0.24 -13.67 -4.63
CA GLY A 44 -1.33 -14.09 -3.73
C GLY A 44 -1.11 -13.73 -2.25
N ASN A 45 0.01 -13.11 -1.90
CA ASN A 45 0.29 -12.71 -0.53
C ASN A 45 -0.40 -11.39 -0.17
N VAL A 46 -0.78 -11.27 1.10
CA VAL A 46 -1.22 -10.00 1.71
C VAL A 46 -0.03 -9.36 2.41
N TYR A 47 0.25 -8.12 2.03
CA TYR A 47 1.30 -7.29 2.60
C TYR A 47 0.69 -6.24 3.50
N GLU A 48 1.13 -6.20 4.75
CA GLU A 48 0.69 -5.19 5.71
C GLU A 48 1.35 -3.84 5.40
N GLY A 49 0.52 -2.82 5.15
CA GLY A 49 0.92 -1.43 5.13
C GLY A 49 0.69 -0.80 6.50
N ARG A 50 -0.29 0.09 6.60
CA ARG A 50 -0.68 0.66 7.90
C ARG A 50 -1.37 -0.33 8.84
N GLY A 51 -1.86 -1.46 8.31
CA GLY A 51 -2.51 -2.50 9.09
C GLY A 51 -3.87 -2.11 9.66
N TRP A 52 -4.33 -2.89 10.64
CA TRP A 52 -5.66 -2.73 11.24
C TRP A 52 -5.75 -1.52 12.18
N GLY A 53 -6.94 -0.90 12.24
CA GLY A 53 -7.24 0.18 13.20
C GLY A 53 -6.48 1.48 12.98
N LYS A 54 -5.68 1.58 11.91
CA LYS A 54 -4.95 2.79 11.52
C LYS A 54 -5.65 3.49 10.36
N LYS A 55 -5.71 4.82 10.44
CA LYS A 55 -6.21 5.69 9.36
C LYS A 55 -5.33 5.58 8.12
N GLY A 56 -5.94 5.24 6.98
CA GLY A 56 -5.30 5.25 5.66
C GLY A 56 -5.05 6.64 5.07
N ALA A 57 -4.47 6.69 3.87
CA ALA A 57 -4.40 7.88 3.01
C ALA A 57 -4.93 7.59 1.59
N HIS A 58 -5.63 6.47 1.40
CA HIS A 58 -6.10 5.98 0.09
C HIS A 58 -7.36 6.68 -0.42
N SER A 59 -8.19 7.28 0.45
CA SER A 59 -9.41 8.01 0.06
C SER A 59 -9.78 9.09 1.06
N ILE A 60 -9.54 10.36 0.72
CA ILE A 60 -9.68 11.53 1.62
C ILE A 60 -10.96 11.49 2.50
N PRO A 61 -12.18 11.35 1.93
CA PRO A 61 -13.41 11.35 2.75
C PRO A 61 -13.63 10.06 3.56
N PHE A 62 -12.91 8.97 3.27
CA PHE A 62 -13.13 7.64 3.87
C PHE A 62 -11.94 7.09 4.65
N ASN A 63 -10.80 7.78 4.70
CA ASN A 63 -9.59 7.36 5.43
C ASN A 63 -9.86 7.03 6.91
N ASN A 64 -10.83 7.69 7.54
CA ASN A 64 -11.23 7.45 8.94
C ASN A 64 -12.37 6.41 9.11
N LYS A 65 -12.91 5.88 8.01
CA LYS A 65 -14.15 5.09 7.98
C LYS A 65 -14.01 3.77 7.23
N SER A 66 -12.81 3.45 6.76
CA SER A 66 -12.57 2.30 5.90
C SER A 66 -11.16 1.76 6.09
N ILE A 67 -10.97 0.52 5.63
CA ILE A 67 -9.68 -0.14 5.43
C ILE A 67 -9.50 -0.25 3.92
N GLY A 68 -8.34 0.16 3.41
CA GLY A 68 -8.09 0.21 1.96
C GLY A 68 -6.74 -0.30 1.53
#